data_AF-A0A0P9LYJ4-F1
#
_entry.id   AF-A0A0P9LYJ4-F1
#
_cell.length_a   1.000
_cell.length_b   1.000
_cell.length_c   1.000
_cell.angle_alpha   90.00
_cell.angle_beta   90.00
_cell.angle_gamma   90.00
#
_symmetry.space_group_name_H-M   'P 1'
#
loop_
_entity.id
_entity.type
_entity.pdbx_description
1 polymer ?
#
loop_
_entity_poly.entity_id
_entity_poly.type
_entity_poly.pdbx_seq_one_letter_code
_entity_poly.pdbx_strand_id
1 'polypeptide(L)'
;WDGKGLPPESVYKAMSLDLAETRKNSTLGDLSKRLNIELAGYRSLLSKTARALPFKTEPASYKEALEALDERWGDPAYWQAVRRNTSSITPYYLLAAVDHRVDDLGEIAPATPDQAIYLDIFARTFWMGLVITAICLVLAYPLAYLLASLPARQSNLLMILVLLPFWTSILVRVAAWIVLLQSSGLINSALLAMGIIDKPLELVFNRVGVYISMVHIMLPFMILPIYSVMKNISPTYMRAAISLGCHPFASFWRVYFPQTYAGIGAG
;
A
#
# COMPACT_ATOMS: atom_id res chain seq x y z
N TRP A 1 -34.86 -11.68 -14.70
CA TRP A 1 -34.97 -12.19 -13.32
C TRP A 1 -34.87 -11.00 -12.38
N ASP A 2 -35.77 -10.93 -11.41
CA ASP A 2 -35.87 -9.86 -10.40
C ASP A 2 -34.77 -9.92 -9.33
N GLY A 3 -33.98 -11.01 -9.35
CA GLY A 3 -32.84 -11.25 -8.48
C GLY A 3 -33.20 -11.56 -7.04
N LYS A 4 -34.44 -11.96 -6.80
CA LYS A 4 -34.91 -12.51 -5.53
C LYS A 4 -35.17 -14.00 -5.76
N GLY A 5 -34.65 -14.85 -4.86
CA GLY A 5 -34.86 -16.30 -4.93
C GLY A 5 -34.17 -16.97 -6.13
N LEU A 6 -34.75 -18.06 -6.63
CA LEU A 6 -34.18 -18.79 -7.78
C LEU A 6 -34.67 -18.19 -9.11
N PRO A 7 -33.81 -18.15 -10.13
CA PRO A 7 -34.21 -17.62 -11.43
C PRO A 7 -35.19 -18.54 -12.18
N PRO A 8 -35.91 -18.01 -13.18
CA PRO A 8 -36.79 -18.83 -14.02
C PRO A 8 -35.98 -19.76 -14.93
N GLU A 9 -36.63 -20.82 -15.41
CA GLU A 9 -36.09 -21.85 -16.31
C GLU A 9 -35.31 -21.28 -17.51
N SER A 10 -35.78 -20.16 -18.08
CA SER A 10 -35.13 -19.47 -19.20
C SER A 10 -33.70 -18.99 -18.88
N VAL A 11 -33.43 -18.59 -17.64
CA VAL A 11 -32.11 -18.14 -17.19
C VAL A 11 -31.18 -19.32 -16.96
N TYR A 12 -31.68 -20.45 -16.44
CA TYR A 12 -30.91 -21.70 -16.34
C TYR A 12 -30.48 -22.17 -17.74
N LYS A 13 -31.40 -22.13 -18.71
CA LYS A 13 -31.09 -22.43 -20.10
C LYS A 13 -30.03 -21.49 -20.66
N ALA A 14 -30.20 -20.17 -20.53
CA ALA A 14 -29.24 -19.18 -21.02
C ALA A 14 -27.84 -19.39 -20.39
N MET A 15 -27.75 -19.55 -19.07
CA MET A 15 -26.50 -19.81 -18.36
C MET A 15 -25.79 -21.08 -18.86
N SER A 16 -26.54 -22.14 -19.15
CA SER A 16 -25.96 -23.39 -19.69
C SER A 16 -25.37 -23.22 -21.09
N LEU A 17 -25.99 -22.38 -21.94
CA LEU A 17 -25.50 -22.06 -23.27
C LEU A 17 -24.25 -21.18 -23.19
N ASP A 18 -24.29 -20.14 -22.36
CA ASP A 18 -23.16 -19.23 -22.12
C ASP A 18 -21.95 -19.98 -21.55
N LEU A 19 -22.17 -20.93 -20.62
CA LEU A 19 -21.10 -21.77 -20.08
C LEU A 19 -20.51 -22.74 -21.13
N ALA A 20 -21.34 -23.28 -22.02
CA ALA A 20 -20.85 -24.09 -23.13
C ALA A 20 -20.03 -23.27 -24.13
N GLU A 21 -20.39 -22.00 -24.35
CA GLU A 21 -19.68 -21.08 -25.22
C GLU A 21 -18.36 -20.55 -24.60
N THR A 22 -18.37 -20.16 -23.32
CA THR A 22 -17.16 -19.72 -22.61
C THR A 22 -16.08 -20.80 -22.56
N ARG A 23 -16.46 -22.08 -22.59
CA ARG A 23 -15.51 -23.20 -22.74
C ARG A 23 -14.82 -23.20 -24.11
N LYS A 24 -15.55 -22.88 -25.19
CA LYS A 24 -14.97 -22.76 -26.54
C LYS A 24 -14.05 -21.54 -26.64
N ASN A 25 -14.45 -20.44 -25.99
CA ASN A 25 -13.74 -19.16 -26.05
C ASN A 25 -12.63 -19.02 -24.99
N SER A 26 -12.37 -20.06 -24.18
CA SER A 26 -11.35 -20.08 -23.11
C SER A 26 -11.50 -19.01 -22.01
N THR A 27 -12.66 -18.36 -21.89
CA THR A 27 -12.94 -17.29 -20.90
C THR A 27 -13.45 -17.82 -19.56
N LEU A 28 -13.69 -19.13 -19.45
CA LEU A 28 -14.18 -19.79 -18.23
C LEU A 28 -13.26 -19.55 -17.01
N GLY A 29 -11.94 -19.44 -17.23
CA GLY A 29 -10.96 -19.23 -16.16
C GLY A 29 -11.16 -17.90 -15.44
N ASP A 30 -11.31 -16.81 -16.19
CA ASP A 30 -11.50 -15.47 -15.66
C ASP A 30 -12.87 -15.31 -14.98
N LEU A 31 -13.92 -15.83 -15.60
CA LEU A 31 -15.27 -15.89 -15.01
C LEU A 31 -15.25 -16.63 -13.68
N SER A 32 -14.63 -17.81 -13.65
CA SER A 32 -14.51 -18.64 -12.45
C SER A 32 -13.71 -17.94 -11.36
N LYS A 33 -12.64 -17.22 -11.71
CA LYS A 33 -11.85 -16.44 -10.75
C LYS A 33 -12.68 -15.30 -10.17
N ARG A 34 -13.40 -14.55 -11.00
CA ARG A 34 -14.19 -13.39 -10.57
C ARG A 34 -15.32 -13.79 -9.62
N LEU A 35 -16.11 -14.81 -9.97
CA LEU A 35 -17.24 -15.25 -9.13
C LEU A 35 -16.76 -15.96 -7.85
N ASN A 36 -15.58 -16.58 -7.86
CA ASN A 36 -15.01 -17.20 -6.67
C ASN A 36 -14.48 -16.18 -5.65
N ILE A 37 -14.17 -14.95 -6.07
CA ILE A 37 -13.83 -13.87 -5.15
C ILE A 37 -15.08 -13.44 -4.36
N GLU A 38 -16.24 -13.44 -5.01
CA GLU A 38 -17.52 -13.04 -4.41
C GLU A 38 -18.09 -14.11 -3.48
N LEU A 39 -18.02 -15.39 -3.88
CA LEU A 39 -18.48 -16.50 -3.07
C LEU A 39 -17.55 -17.71 -3.23
N ALA A 40 -17.02 -18.21 -2.12
CA ALA A 40 -16.09 -19.33 -2.13
C ALA A 40 -16.73 -20.59 -2.76
N GLY A 41 -15.94 -21.34 -3.53
CA GLY A 41 -16.39 -22.57 -4.18
C GLY A 41 -17.01 -22.39 -5.57
N TYR A 42 -17.27 -21.15 -6.02
CA TYR A 42 -17.81 -20.86 -7.35
C TYR A 42 -16.94 -21.43 -8.49
N ARG A 43 -15.62 -21.42 -8.31
CA ARG A 43 -14.68 -21.99 -9.29
C ARG A 43 -14.91 -23.48 -9.51
N SER A 44 -15.16 -24.22 -8.43
CA SER A 44 -15.43 -25.66 -8.50
C SER A 44 -16.79 -25.94 -9.15
N LEU A 45 -17.81 -25.15 -8.79
CA LEU A 45 -19.15 -25.23 -9.36
C LEU A 45 -19.12 -25.02 -10.88
N LEU A 46 -18.48 -23.95 -11.35
CA LEU A 46 -18.38 -23.65 -12.78
C LEU A 46 -17.52 -24.66 -13.54
N SER A 47 -16.40 -25.12 -12.96
CA SER A 47 -15.57 -26.13 -13.60
C SER A 47 -16.31 -27.45 -13.78
N LYS A 48 -17.05 -27.90 -12.76
CA LYS A 48 -17.87 -29.12 -12.80
C LYS A 48 -19.00 -28.99 -13.84
N THR A 49 -19.71 -27.87 -13.81
CA THR A 49 -20.82 -27.59 -14.73
C THR A 49 -20.35 -27.48 -16.18
N ALA A 50 -19.28 -26.73 -16.45
CA ALA A 50 -18.77 -26.55 -17.80
C ALA A 50 -18.20 -27.84 -18.42
N ARG A 51 -17.71 -28.78 -17.60
CA ARG A 51 -17.28 -30.11 -18.07
C ARG A 51 -18.46 -30.98 -18.52
N ALA A 52 -19.62 -30.82 -17.88
CA ALA A 52 -20.84 -31.53 -18.22
C ALA A 52 -21.56 -30.93 -19.44
N LEU A 53 -21.14 -29.75 -19.91
CA LEU A 53 -21.76 -29.02 -21.02
C LEU A 53 -20.97 -29.14 -22.35
N PRO A 54 -21.68 -29.12 -23.50
CA PRO A 54 -23.14 -29.10 -23.63
C PRO A 54 -23.77 -30.44 -23.24
N PHE A 55 -25.03 -30.42 -22.78
CA PHE A 55 -25.75 -31.66 -22.45
C PHE A 55 -25.87 -32.57 -23.69
N LYS A 56 -25.71 -33.88 -23.50
CA LYS A 56 -25.80 -34.87 -24.59
C LYS A 56 -27.20 -34.96 -25.21
N THR A 57 -28.22 -34.69 -24.42
CA THR A 57 -29.64 -34.64 -24.80
C THR A 57 -30.23 -33.36 -24.22
N GLU A 58 -31.08 -32.66 -24.97
CA GLU A 58 -31.77 -31.48 -24.43
C GLU A 58 -32.62 -31.89 -23.21
N PRO A 59 -32.33 -31.35 -22.03
CA PRO A 59 -33.08 -31.70 -20.82
C PRO A 59 -34.48 -31.10 -20.86
N ALA A 60 -35.45 -31.78 -20.25
CA ALA A 60 -36.82 -31.28 -20.09
C ALA A 60 -36.88 -30.05 -19.17
N SER A 61 -36.01 -30.01 -18.15
CA SER A 61 -35.71 -28.82 -17.33
C SER A 61 -34.20 -28.69 -17.14
N TYR A 62 -33.65 -27.56 -17.59
CA TYR A 62 -32.30 -27.09 -17.31
C TYR A 62 -32.10 -26.79 -15.83
N LYS A 63 -33.14 -26.35 -15.11
CA LYS A 63 -33.07 -26.17 -13.65
C LYS A 63 -32.76 -27.49 -12.95
N GLU A 64 -33.60 -28.50 -13.16
CA GLU A 64 -33.42 -29.83 -12.56
C GLU A 64 -32.09 -30.47 -13.01
N ALA A 65 -31.71 -30.29 -14.27
CA ALA A 65 -30.45 -30.83 -14.79
C ALA A 65 -29.21 -30.18 -14.15
N LEU A 66 -29.22 -28.87 -13.88
CA LEU A 66 -28.11 -28.18 -13.23
C LEU A 66 -28.06 -28.47 -11.72
N GLU A 67 -29.20 -28.50 -11.04
CA GLU A 67 -29.28 -28.89 -9.63
C GLU A 67 -28.84 -30.36 -9.41
N ALA A 68 -29.16 -31.27 -10.33
CA ALA A 68 -28.69 -32.65 -10.29
C ALA A 68 -27.16 -32.77 -10.50
N LEU A 69 -26.54 -31.83 -11.21
CA LEU A 69 -25.09 -31.78 -11.36
C LEU A 69 -24.42 -31.27 -10.09
N ASP A 70 -24.95 -30.21 -9.47
CA ASP A 70 -24.45 -29.66 -8.22
C ASP A 70 -25.57 -28.91 -7.48
N GLU A 71 -25.83 -29.31 -6.23
CA GLU A 71 -26.91 -28.78 -5.39
C GLU A 71 -26.82 -27.25 -5.20
N ARG A 72 -25.61 -26.67 -5.32
CA ARG A 72 -25.38 -25.22 -5.20
C ARG A 72 -26.08 -24.40 -6.28
N TRP A 73 -26.48 -24.99 -7.40
CA TRP A 73 -27.34 -24.29 -8.38
C TRP A 73 -28.76 -24.03 -7.84
N GLY A 74 -29.20 -24.75 -6.80
CA GLY A 74 -30.45 -24.52 -6.09
C GLY A 74 -30.34 -23.48 -4.96
N ASP A 75 -29.17 -22.87 -4.76
CA ASP A 75 -28.95 -21.83 -3.76
C ASP A 75 -29.04 -20.42 -4.40
N PRO A 76 -29.99 -19.56 -3.97
CA PRO A 76 -30.12 -18.19 -4.46
C PRO A 76 -28.84 -17.35 -4.36
N ALA A 77 -27.98 -17.61 -3.37
CA ALA A 77 -26.75 -16.84 -3.16
C ALA A 77 -25.80 -16.92 -4.36
N TYR A 78 -25.72 -18.09 -5.01
CA TYR A 78 -24.88 -18.28 -6.20
C TYR A 78 -25.40 -17.45 -7.37
N TRP A 79 -26.72 -17.45 -7.61
CA TRP A 79 -27.33 -16.66 -8.66
C TRP A 79 -27.23 -15.15 -8.42
N GLN A 80 -27.32 -14.71 -7.16
CA GLN A 80 -27.10 -13.31 -6.80
C GLN A 80 -25.68 -12.85 -7.10
N ALA A 81 -24.67 -13.70 -6.86
CA ALA A 81 -23.28 -13.40 -7.24
C ALA A 81 -23.13 -13.20 -8.76
N VAL A 82 -23.80 -14.00 -9.59
CA VAL A 82 -23.83 -13.81 -11.06
C VAL A 82 -24.48 -12.48 -11.44
N ARG A 83 -25.62 -12.16 -10.82
CA ARG A 83 -26.32 -10.88 -11.06
C ARG A 83 -25.46 -9.68 -10.72
N ARG A 84 -24.78 -9.68 -9.57
CA ARG A 84 -23.87 -8.61 -9.14
C ARG A 84 -22.74 -8.37 -10.15
N ASN A 85 -22.34 -9.41 -10.88
CA ASN A 85 -21.26 -9.36 -11.87
C ASN A 85 -21.74 -9.22 -13.32
N THR A 86 -23.04 -8.98 -13.55
CA THR A 86 -23.58 -8.71 -14.90
C THR A 86 -23.26 -7.28 -15.36
N SER A 87 -23.00 -6.37 -14.42
CA SER A 87 -22.59 -4.99 -14.71
C SER A 87 -21.11 -4.92 -15.15
N SER A 88 -20.81 -4.07 -16.13
CA SER A 88 -19.43 -3.76 -16.54
C SER A 88 -18.65 -2.95 -15.49
N ILE A 89 -19.36 -2.33 -14.55
CA ILE A 89 -18.80 -1.52 -13.46
C ILE A 89 -19.10 -2.20 -12.13
N THR A 90 -18.09 -2.32 -11.26
CA THR A 90 -18.22 -2.93 -9.93
C THR A 90 -17.68 -2.02 -8.82
N PRO A 91 -18.43 -1.80 -7.72
CA PRO A 91 -17.93 -1.09 -6.55
C PRO A 91 -17.04 -1.96 -5.64
N TYR A 92 -16.87 -3.25 -5.97
CA TYR A 92 -16.21 -4.26 -5.13
C TYR A 92 -14.85 -3.79 -4.57
N TYR A 93 -13.95 -3.31 -5.44
CA TYR A 93 -12.60 -2.90 -5.01
C TYR A 93 -12.61 -1.63 -4.16
N LEU A 94 -13.54 -0.70 -4.41
CA LEU A 94 -13.67 0.53 -3.64
C LEU A 94 -14.21 0.24 -2.24
N LEU A 95 -15.21 -0.63 -2.13
CA LEU A 95 -15.73 -1.08 -0.84
C LEU A 95 -14.67 -1.88 -0.07
N ALA A 96 -13.98 -2.79 -0.73
CA ALA A 96 -12.91 -3.57 -0.11
C ALA A 96 -11.78 -2.69 0.43
N ALA A 97 -11.42 -1.60 -0.26
CA ALA A 97 -10.40 -0.65 0.21
C ALA A 97 -10.77 0.04 1.53
N VAL A 98 -12.06 0.08 1.88
CA VAL A 98 -12.59 0.65 3.13
C VAL A 98 -13.12 -0.46 4.04
N ASP A 99 -12.69 -1.72 3.85
CA ASP A 99 -13.12 -2.88 4.62
C ASP A 99 -14.64 -3.09 4.63
N HIS A 100 -15.30 -2.81 3.51
CA HIS A 100 -16.73 -3.08 3.27
C HIS A 100 -16.92 -4.08 2.13
N ARG A 101 -18.08 -4.74 2.13
CA ARG A 101 -18.52 -5.64 1.06
C ARG A 101 -20.02 -5.51 0.82
N VAL A 102 -20.48 -6.04 -0.31
CA VAL A 102 -21.91 -6.20 -0.57
C VAL A 102 -22.33 -7.57 -0.06
N ASP A 103 -23.33 -7.63 0.82
CA ASP A 103 -23.86 -8.88 1.36
C ASP A 103 -24.80 -9.59 0.38
N ASP A 104 -25.31 -10.77 0.76
CA ASP A 104 -26.23 -11.58 -0.06
C ASP A 104 -27.55 -10.86 -0.39
N LEU A 105 -27.95 -9.88 0.42
CA LEU A 105 -29.15 -9.06 0.19
C LEU A 105 -28.90 -7.88 -0.74
N GLY A 106 -27.64 -7.62 -1.10
CA GLY A 106 -27.25 -6.49 -1.94
C GLY A 106 -27.01 -5.20 -1.16
N GLU A 107 -26.94 -5.28 0.17
CA GLU A 107 -26.68 -4.14 1.06
C GLU A 107 -25.17 -4.03 1.37
N ILE A 108 -24.75 -2.82 1.74
CA ILE A 108 -23.35 -2.56 2.12
C ILE A 108 -23.18 -3.00 3.57
N ALA A 109 -22.33 -4.00 3.78
CA ALA A 109 -22.00 -4.54 5.08
C ALA A 109 -20.50 -4.42 5.36
N PRO A 110 -20.08 -4.37 6.63
CA PRO A 110 -18.66 -4.49 6.97
C PRO A 110 -18.10 -5.83 6.47
N ALA A 111 -16.84 -5.80 6.03
CA ALA A 111 -16.12 -7.02 5.71
C ALA A 111 -15.98 -7.91 6.96
N THR A 112 -15.83 -9.21 6.76
CA THR A 112 -15.55 -10.11 7.88
C THR A 112 -14.22 -9.74 8.54
N PRO A 113 -14.02 -10.04 9.83
CA PRO A 113 -12.77 -9.70 10.53
C PRO A 113 -11.50 -10.20 9.80
N ASP A 114 -11.59 -11.34 9.12
CA ASP A 114 -10.48 -11.91 8.35
C ASP A 114 -10.20 -11.18 7.02
N GLN A 115 -11.15 -10.37 6.53
CA GLN A 115 -11.06 -9.60 5.28
C GLN A 115 -10.86 -8.11 5.54
N ALA A 116 -11.18 -7.62 6.74
CA ALA A 116 -11.04 -6.22 7.16
C ALA A 116 -9.58 -5.87 7.51
N ILE A 117 -8.71 -5.91 6.50
CA ILE A 117 -7.25 -5.72 6.66
C ILE A 117 -6.79 -4.40 6.02
N TYR A 118 -7.54 -3.84 5.07
CA TYR A 118 -7.07 -2.73 4.26
C TYR A 118 -6.91 -1.44 5.06
N LEU A 119 -7.89 -1.08 5.90
CA LEU A 119 -7.80 0.15 6.70
C LEU A 119 -6.66 0.08 7.72
N ASP A 120 -6.42 -1.07 8.32
CA ASP A 120 -5.30 -1.28 9.25
C ASP A 120 -3.95 -1.18 8.52
N ILE A 121 -3.81 -1.77 7.33
CA ILE A 121 -2.60 -1.61 6.50
C ILE A 121 -2.41 -0.15 6.10
N PHE A 122 -3.46 0.56 5.68
CA PHE A 122 -3.39 1.97 5.34
C PHE A 122 -2.96 2.81 6.54
N ALA A 123 -3.63 2.65 7.68
CA ALA A 123 -3.30 3.37 8.91
C ALA A 123 -1.84 3.14 9.33
N ARG A 124 -1.36 1.89 9.28
CA ARG A 124 0.04 1.56 9.56
C ARG A 124 0.99 2.22 8.56
N THR A 125 0.66 2.22 7.28
CA THR A 125 1.49 2.82 6.22
C THR A 125 1.58 4.34 6.38
N PHE A 126 0.45 5.02 6.60
CA PHE A 126 0.41 6.46 6.86
C PHE A 126 1.17 6.83 8.13
N TRP A 127 0.98 6.06 9.21
CA TRP A 127 1.70 6.28 10.46
C TRP A 127 3.21 6.12 10.28
N MET A 128 3.65 5.03 9.64
CA MET A 128 5.07 4.81 9.36
C MET A 128 5.64 5.93 8.48
N GLY A 129 4.93 6.33 7.42
CA GLY A 129 5.32 7.45 6.57
C GLY A 129 5.50 8.74 7.35
N LEU A 130 4.51 9.10 8.20
CA LEU A 130 4.57 10.30 9.04
C LEU A 130 5.77 10.28 9.97
N VAL A 131 6.03 9.15 10.66
CA VAL A 131 7.17 8.99 11.56
C VAL A 131 8.49 9.14 10.79
N ILE A 132 8.62 8.51 9.62
CA ILE A 132 9.82 8.62 8.79
C ILE A 132 10.03 10.06 8.32
N THR A 133 8.99 10.73 7.81
CA THR A 133 9.04 12.13 7.40
C THR A 133 9.45 13.04 8.55
N ALA A 134 8.89 12.85 9.75
CA ALA A 134 9.25 13.63 10.93
C ALA A 134 10.72 13.43 11.32
N ILE A 135 11.22 12.19 11.36
CA ILE A 135 12.63 11.90 11.65
C ILE A 135 13.54 12.51 10.58
N CYS A 136 13.19 12.32 9.30
CA CYS A 136 13.91 12.91 8.18
C CYS A 136 13.97 14.43 8.30
N LEU A 137 12.88 15.11 8.61
CA LEU A 137 12.85 16.56 8.78
C LEU A 137 13.74 17.00 9.95
N VAL A 138 13.64 16.34 11.11
CA VAL A 138 14.45 16.65 12.29
C VAL A 138 15.95 16.51 12.02
N LEU A 139 16.35 15.53 11.21
CA LEU A 139 17.76 15.31 10.86
C LEU A 139 18.22 16.16 9.68
N ALA A 140 17.39 16.29 8.65
CA ALA A 140 17.70 17.01 7.42
C ALA A 140 17.77 18.51 7.63
N TYR A 141 16.90 19.07 8.47
CA TYR A 141 16.85 20.51 8.72
C TYR A 141 18.18 21.08 9.26
N PRO A 142 18.76 20.57 10.37
CA PRO A 142 20.04 21.06 10.88
C PRO A 142 21.19 20.80 9.91
N LEU A 143 21.16 19.67 9.20
CA LEU A 143 22.17 19.34 8.21
C LEU A 143 22.11 20.30 6.99
N ALA A 144 20.92 20.59 6.49
CA ALA A 144 20.70 21.55 5.41
C ALA A 144 21.10 22.97 5.82
N TYR A 145 20.77 23.37 7.06
CA TYR A 145 21.18 24.66 7.61
C TYR A 145 22.70 24.77 7.70
N LEU A 146 23.38 23.72 8.18
CA LEU A 146 24.84 23.64 8.20
C LEU A 146 25.41 23.78 6.77
N LEU A 147 24.90 23.00 5.81
CA LEU A 147 25.33 23.05 4.41
C LEU A 147 25.13 24.42 3.78
N ALA A 148 24.05 25.12 4.11
CA ALA A 148 23.76 26.47 3.60
C ALA A 148 24.68 27.54 4.22
N SER A 149 25.15 27.33 5.46
CA SER A 149 26.03 28.27 6.17
C SER A 149 27.53 28.11 5.85
N LEU A 150 27.95 26.95 5.33
CA LEU A 150 29.35 26.64 5.06
C LEU A 150 29.88 27.27 3.75
N PRO A 151 31.21 27.48 3.63
CA PRO A 151 31.84 27.88 2.38
C PRO A 151 31.54 26.90 1.25
N ALA A 152 31.37 27.41 0.02
CA ALA A 152 30.91 26.65 -1.14
C ALA A 152 31.68 25.32 -1.39
N ARG A 153 33.00 25.30 -1.17
CA ARG A 153 33.82 24.09 -1.33
C ARG A 153 33.45 22.99 -0.34
N GLN A 154 33.29 23.34 0.94
CA GLN A 154 32.95 22.37 1.99
C GLN A 154 31.49 21.91 1.87
N SER A 155 30.58 22.85 1.57
CA SER A 155 29.17 22.55 1.31
C SER A 155 29.00 21.57 0.15
N ASN A 156 29.70 21.79 -0.98
CA ASN A 156 29.65 20.88 -2.13
C ASN A 156 30.23 19.49 -1.80
N LEU A 157 31.32 19.41 -1.04
CA LEU A 157 31.89 18.12 -0.63
C LEU A 157 30.92 17.31 0.24
N LEU A 158 30.33 17.95 1.26
CA LEU A 158 29.34 17.30 2.14
C LEU A 158 28.07 16.94 1.36
N MET A 159 27.65 17.75 0.39
CA MET A 159 26.54 17.43 -0.49
C MET A 159 26.81 16.18 -1.33
N ILE A 160 28.03 16.00 -1.84
CA ILE A 160 28.41 14.77 -2.55
C ILE A 160 28.29 13.55 -1.62
N LEU A 161 28.71 13.66 -0.35
CA LEU A 161 28.56 12.58 0.63
C LEU A 161 27.09 12.25 0.92
N VAL A 162 26.22 13.25 1.03
CA VAL A 162 24.77 13.07 1.19
C VAL A 162 24.15 12.41 -0.04
N LEU A 163 24.67 12.71 -1.23
CA LEU A 163 24.17 12.17 -2.49
C LEU A 163 24.71 10.79 -2.83
N LEU A 164 25.82 10.36 -2.22
CA LEU A 164 26.43 9.03 -2.41
C LEU A 164 25.41 7.87 -2.40
N PRO A 165 24.46 7.78 -1.44
CA PRO A 165 23.46 6.72 -1.44
C PRO A 165 22.56 6.65 -2.69
N PHE A 166 22.40 7.74 -3.47
CA PHE A 166 21.64 7.69 -4.73
C PHE A 166 22.31 6.88 -5.83
N TRP A 167 23.64 6.84 -5.83
CA TRP A 167 24.42 6.15 -6.85
C TRP A 167 24.43 4.64 -6.62
N THR A 168 23.99 4.21 -5.44
CA THR A 168 23.88 2.81 -5.06
C THR A 168 22.47 2.28 -5.31
N SER A 169 22.36 1.09 -5.89
CA SER A 169 21.09 0.40 -6.08
C SER A 169 20.35 0.24 -4.75
N ILE A 170 19.03 0.47 -4.76
CA ILE A 170 18.19 0.31 -3.57
C ILE A 170 18.27 -1.12 -3.01
N LEU A 171 18.39 -2.13 -3.89
CA LEU A 171 18.50 -3.53 -3.47
C LEU A 171 19.79 -3.77 -2.68
N VAL A 172 20.91 -3.16 -3.12
CA VAL A 172 22.20 -3.28 -2.41
C VAL A 172 22.11 -2.59 -1.05
N ARG A 173 21.49 -1.41 -0.97
CA ARG A 173 21.29 -0.71 0.31
C ARG A 173 20.42 -1.50 1.27
N VAL A 174 19.32 -2.09 0.80
CA VAL A 174 18.43 -2.92 1.61
C VAL A 174 19.17 -4.17 2.11
N ALA A 175 19.92 -4.85 1.24
CA ALA A 175 20.72 -6.01 1.64
C ALA A 175 21.80 -5.65 2.68
N ALA A 176 22.48 -4.51 2.48
CA ALA A 176 23.48 -4.01 3.44
C ALA A 176 22.85 -3.73 4.82
N TRP A 177 21.68 -3.08 4.86
CA TRP A 177 20.96 -2.85 6.11
C TRP A 177 20.49 -4.15 6.78
N ILE A 178 20.05 -5.14 6.00
CA ILE A 178 19.71 -6.47 6.54
C ILE A 178 20.94 -7.07 7.24
N VAL A 179 22.11 -7.08 6.59
CA VAL A 179 23.34 -7.64 7.18
C VAL A 179 23.79 -6.85 8.42
N LEU A 180 23.68 -5.52 8.40
CA LEU A 180 24.08 -4.66 9.52
C LEU A 180 23.17 -4.81 10.75
N LEU A 181 21.85 -4.95 10.52
CA LEU A 181 20.83 -5.01 11.56
C LEU A 181 20.55 -6.43 12.08
N GLN A 182 21.08 -7.47 11.43
CA GLN A 182 20.95 -8.86 11.88
C GLN A 182 21.39 -9.01 13.35
N SER A 183 20.88 -10.06 14.02
CA SER A 183 21.20 -10.31 15.44
C SER A 183 22.71 -10.44 15.69
N SER A 184 23.45 -11.01 14.73
CA SER A 184 24.92 -11.10 14.72
C SER A 184 25.59 -10.00 13.90
N GLY A 185 24.85 -8.95 13.52
CA GLY A 185 25.32 -7.84 12.72
C GLY A 185 26.22 -6.86 13.49
N LEU A 186 26.84 -5.94 12.76
CA LEU A 186 27.78 -4.98 13.32
C LEU A 186 27.12 -4.03 14.34
N ILE A 187 25.85 -3.68 14.11
CA ILE A 187 25.11 -2.76 14.99
C ILE A 187 24.86 -3.41 16.36
N ASN A 188 24.31 -4.64 16.38
CA ASN A 188 24.09 -5.37 17.62
C ASN A 188 25.41 -5.65 18.35
N SER A 189 26.46 -6.03 17.62
CA SER A 189 27.80 -6.27 18.20
C SER A 189 28.38 -5.02 18.85
N ALA A 190 28.23 -3.85 18.21
CA ALA A 190 28.68 -2.58 18.77
C ALA A 190 27.86 -2.17 20.00
N LEU A 191 26.53 -2.34 19.98
CA LEU A 191 25.67 -2.04 21.13
C LEU A 191 25.98 -2.92 22.35
N LEU A 192 26.25 -4.21 22.12
CA LEU A 192 26.71 -5.15 23.16
C LEU A 192 28.09 -4.74 23.71
N ALA A 193 29.03 -4.39 22.84
CA ALA A 193 30.37 -3.96 23.24
C ALA A 193 30.37 -2.66 24.05
N MET A 194 29.43 -1.75 23.76
CA MET A 194 29.22 -0.52 24.53
C MET A 194 28.45 -0.74 25.85
N GLY A 195 27.94 -1.95 26.11
CA GLY A 195 27.15 -2.26 27.30
C GLY A 195 25.76 -1.60 27.34
N ILE A 196 25.23 -1.17 26.19
CA ILE A 196 23.91 -0.53 26.09
C ILE A 196 22.78 -1.57 26.13
N ILE A 197 23.05 -2.79 25.67
CA ILE A 197 22.10 -3.91 25.62
C ILE A 197 22.74 -5.18 26.17
N ASP A 198 21.94 -6.05 26.80
CA ASP A 198 22.40 -7.34 27.35
C ASP A 198 22.20 -8.51 26.38
N LYS A 199 21.29 -8.35 25.42
CA LYS A 199 20.93 -9.37 24.41
C LYS A 199 20.77 -8.71 23.04
N PRO A 200 21.11 -9.40 21.94
CA PRO A 200 20.97 -8.85 20.60
C PRO A 200 19.50 -8.52 20.30
N LEU A 201 19.24 -7.34 19.77
CA LEU A 201 17.91 -6.89 19.39
C LEU A 201 17.55 -7.46 18.01
N GLU A 202 16.34 -7.97 17.86
CA GLU A 202 15.79 -8.37 16.56
C GLU A 202 15.43 -7.11 15.76
N LEU A 203 16.40 -6.48 15.08
CA LEU A 203 16.21 -5.25 14.31
C LEU A 203 15.88 -5.51 12.83
N VAL A 204 15.96 -6.75 12.36
CA VAL A 204 15.61 -7.14 10.98
C VAL A 204 14.18 -7.65 10.93
N PHE A 205 13.49 -7.40 9.81
CA PHE A 205 12.10 -7.81 9.58
C PHE A 205 11.10 -7.24 10.60
N ASN A 206 11.45 -6.13 11.26
CA ASN A 206 10.59 -5.40 12.18
C ASN A 206 10.42 -3.93 11.77
N ARG A 207 9.58 -3.18 12.49
CA ARG A 207 9.30 -1.76 12.20
C ARG A 207 10.53 -0.86 12.40
N VAL A 208 11.37 -1.17 13.38
CA VAL A 208 12.55 -0.35 13.71
C VAL A 208 13.57 -0.38 12.57
N GLY A 209 13.87 -1.56 12.04
CA GLY A 209 14.77 -1.70 10.89
C GLY A 209 14.24 -1.02 9.64
N VAL A 210 12.92 -1.05 9.43
CA VAL A 210 12.26 -0.29 8.35
C VAL A 210 12.46 1.21 8.56
N TYR A 211 12.26 1.74 9.76
CA TYR A 211 12.49 3.17 10.05
C TYR A 211 13.93 3.58 9.78
N ILE A 212 14.92 2.85 10.30
CA ILE A 212 16.34 3.17 10.13
C ILE A 212 16.71 3.18 8.64
N SER A 213 16.34 2.11 7.93
CA SER A 213 16.70 1.95 6.51
C SER A 213 16.01 3.00 5.65
N MET A 214 14.71 3.25 5.88
CA MET A 214 13.93 4.18 5.09
C MET A 214 14.33 5.63 5.36
N VAL A 215 14.63 5.99 6.61
CA VAL A 215 15.19 7.31 6.94
C VAL A 215 16.49 7.53 6.18
N HIS A 216 17.44 6.59 6.22
CA HIS A 216 18.69 6.72 5.47
C HIS A 216 18.46 6.88 3.95
N ILE A 217 17.49 6.18 3.38
CA ILE A 217 17.17 6.25 1.94
C ILE A 217 16.50 7.58 1.57
N MET A 218 15.59 8.08 2.42
CA MET A 218 14.78 9.28 2.17
C MET A 218 15.48 10.58 2.59
N LEU A 219 16.42 10.52 3.54
CA LEU A 219 17.10 11.70 4.09
C LEU A 219 17.69 12.61 3.01
N PRO A 220 18.38 12.11 1.97
CA PRO A 220 18.92 12.96 0.91
C PRO A 220 17.83 13.72 0.13
N PHE A 221 16.66 13.10 -0.06
CA PHE A 221 15.53 13.73 -0.75
C PHE A 221 14.94 14.88 0.05
N MET A 222 14.92 14.78 1.39
CA MET A 222 14.49 15.86 2.28
C MET A 222 15.53 17.00 2.36
N ILE A 223 16.83 16.67 2.35
CA ILE A 223 17.91 17.67 2.48
C ILE A 223 17.95 18.60 1.28
N LEU A 224 17.82 18.09 0.05
CA LEU A 224 17.98 18.87 -1.18
C LEU A 224 17.04 20.09 -1.30
N PRO A 225 15.70 19.94 -1.19
CA PRO A 225 14.79 21.06 -1.32
C PRO A 225 14.96 22.07 -0.18
N ILE A 226 15.16 21.59 1.06
CA ILE A 226 15.42 22.45 2.22
C ILE A 226 16.71 23.26 2.00
N TYR A 227 17.80 22.62 1.61
CA TYR A 227 19.08 23.28 1.32
C TYR A 227 18.95 24.30 0.18
N SER A 228 18.25 23.94 -0.90
CA SER A 228 18.06 24.81 -2.06
C SER A 228 17.34 26.11 -1.68
N VAL A 229 16.29 26.01 -0.86
CA VAL A 229 15.58 27.20 -0.33
C VAL A 229 16.48 27.97 0.64
N MET A 230 17.12 27.30 1.60
CA MET A 230 17.96 27.94 2.61
C MET A 230 19.13 28.74 2.02
N LYS A 231 19.74 28.24 0.94
CA LYS A 231 20.86 28.91 0.25
C LYS A 231 20.46 30.23 -0.41
N ASN A 232 19.18 30.38 -0.76
CA ASN A 232 18.65 31.61 -1.38
C ASN A 232 18.28 32.67 -0.34
N ILE A 233 18.25 32.33 0.96
CA ILE A 233 17.90 33.28 2.03
C ILE A 233 19.11 34.16 2.34
N SER A 234 18.94 35.48 2.18
CA SER A 234 20.00 36.45 2.49
C SER A 234 20.31 36.48 4.01
N PRO A 235 21.60 36.37 4.42
CA PRO A 235 22.00 36.50 5.81
C PRO A 235 21.64 37.86 6.45
N THR A 236 21.34 38.88 5.63
CA THR A 236 20.97 40.22 6.09
C THR A 236 19.66 40.22 6.87
N TYR A 237 18.71 39.32 6.57
CA TYR A 237 17.45 39.26 7.31
C TYR A 237 17.67 38.94 8.80
N MET A 238 18.55 37.98 9.08
CA MET A 238 18.89 37.61 10.46
C MET A 238 19.61 38.75 11.18
N ARG A 239 20.59 39.40 10.51
CA ARG A 239 21.31 40.56 11.06
C ARG A 239 20.38 41.72 11.36
N ALA A 240 19.45 42.04 10.46
CA ALA A 240 18.47 43.11 10.66
C ALA A 240 17.54 42.83 11.85
N ALA A 241 17.04 41.60 11.98
CA ALA A 241 16.21 41.21 13.11
C ALA A 241 16.93 41.34 14.46
N ILE A 242 18.20 40.92 14.51
CA ILE A 242 19.03 41.04 15.73
C ILE A 242 19.31 42.52 16.06
N SER A 243 19.62 43.35 15.06
CA SER A 243 19.83 44.80 15.27
C SER A 243 18.58 45.54 15.76
N LEU A 244 17.38 45.02 15.50
CA LEU A 244 16.11 45.53 16.05
C LEU A 244 15.83 45.06 17.48
N GLY A 245 16.78 44.36 18.12
CA GLY A 245 16.68 43.90 19.52
C GLY A 245 16.10 42.50 19.69
N CYS A 246 15.92 41.73 18.59
CA CYS A 246 15.40 40.37 18.68
C CYS A 246 16.50 39.36 19.02
N HIS A 247 16.26 38.51 20.03
CA HIS A 247 17.18 37.44 20.42
C HIS A 247 17.44 36.48 19.25
N PRO A 248 18.68 35.99 19.01
CA PRO A 248 19.01 35.14 17.85
C PRO A 248 18.10 33.92 17.66
N PHE A 249 17.70 33.27 18.75
CA PHE A 249 16.76 32.15 18.71
C PHE A 249 15.36 32.58 18.23
N ALA A 250 14.85 33.72 18.72
CA ALA A 250 13.56 34.24 18.29
C ALA A 250 13.61 34.73 16.83
N SER A 251 14.72 35.36 16.42
CA SER A 251 14.96 35.77 15.04
C SER A 251 14.97 34.58 14.08
N PHE A 252 15.57 33.46 14.47
CA PHE A 252 15.56 32.23 13.68
C PHE A 252 14.12 31.72 13.46
N TRP A 253 13.35 31.50 14.53
CA TRP A 253 12.00 30.93 14.40
C TRP A 253 10.98 31.88 13.77
N ARG A 254 11.15 33.19 13.94
CA ARG A 254 10.18 34.20 13.48
C ARG A 254 10.48 34.74 12.09
N VAL A 255 11.75 34.78 11.68
CA VAL A 255 12.17 35.38 10.41
C VAL A 255 12.73 34.33 9.45
N TYR A 256 13.63 33.46 9.91
CA TYR A 256 14.32 32.50 9.04
C TYR A 256 13.48 31.25 8.75
N PHE A 257 12.97 30.59 9.78
CA PHE A 257 12.23 29.33 9.68
C PHE A 257 11.00 29.43 8.74
N PRO A 258 10.16 30.48 8.78
CA PRO A 258 9.01 30.58 7.87
C PRO A 258 9.39 30.69 6.39
N GLN A 259 10.55 31.25 6.08
CA GLN A 259 11.06 31.31 4.70
C GLN A 259 11.48 29.93 4.18
N THR A 260 11.70 28.95 5.07
CA THR A 260 12.06 27.58 4.70
C THR A 260 10.85 26.66 4.50
N TYR A 261 9.61 27.12 4.72
CA TYR A 261 8.40 26.30 4.59
C TYR A 261 8.20 25.72 3.19
N ALA A 262 8.51 26.47 2.14
CA ALA A 262 8.45 25.94 0.78
C ALA A 262 9.43 24.78 0.56
N GLY A 263 10.59 24.81 1.23
CA GLY A 263 11.60 23.74 1.17
C GLY A 263 11.17 22.52 1.98
N ILE A 264 10.58 22.73 3.17
CA ILE A 264 10.03 21.65 4.00
C ILE A 264 8.82 21.00 3.32
N GLY A 265 7.95 21.77 2.69
CA GLY A 265 6.76 21.23 2.02
C GLY A 265 7.08 20.49 0.71
N ALA A 266 8.23 20.78 0.09
CA ALA A 266 8.68 20.10 -1.12
C ALA A 266 9.50 18.82 -0.83
N GLY A 267 10.06 18.68 0.37
CA GLY A 267 10.82 17.51 0.82
C GLY A 267 9.93 16.49 1.52
#